data_AF-A0A5P9NKF6-F1
#
_entry.id   AF-A0A5P9NKF6-F1
#
_cell.length_a   1.000
_cell.length_b   1.000
_cell.length_c   1.000
_cell.angle_alpha   90.00
_cell.angle_beta   90.00
_cell.angle_gamma   90.00
#
_symmetry.space_group_name_H-M   'P 1'
#
loop_
_entity.id
_entity.type
_entity.pdbx_description
1 polymer ?
#
loop_
_entity_poly.entity_id
_entity_poly.type
_entity_poly.pdbx_seq_one_letter_code
_entity_poly.pdbx_strand_id
1 'polypeptide(L)'
;MAQRCAGPENQETEMKNTLLKAIPAVALSGMLMATTGWAMGHGKGHDSEKMIERMADKLELTDSQRTQVEAVFAEDRAQMEADRVRIEEIREALSEQRSNFNAGTAQALSDELGEITARTTYEMTSNRAAVYQLLTDEQRAKMTEMQAKMSERKAKGKGRRGE
;
A
#
# COMPACT_ATOMS: atom_id res chain seq x y z
N MET A 1 -60.04 15.69 -19.11
CA MET A 1 -60.44 14.27 -19.15
C MET A 1 -59.22 13.42 -18.82
N ALA A 2 -59.39 12.45 -17.92
CA ALA A 2 -58.33 11.70 -17.25
C ALA A 2 -58.11 10.31 -17.86
N GLN A 3 -56.86 9.85 -17.85
CA GLN A 3 -56.35 8.45 -17.82
C GLN A 3 -54.83 8.59 -17.92
N ARG A 4 -53.95 8.32 -16.94
CA ARG A 4 -53.76 7.29 -15.90
C ARG A 4 -53.60 5.85 -16.43
N CYS A 5 -52.48 5.25 -16.00
CA CYS A 5 -52.02 3.85 -16.10
C CYS A 5 -51.25 3.53 -17.40
N ALA A 6 -50.10 2.85 -17.44
CA ALA A 6 -49.30 2.15 -16.42
C ALA A 6 -47.87 1.94 -16.97
N GLY A 7 -46.91 1.73 -16.08
CA GLY A 7 -45.72 0.90 -16.34
C GLY A 7 -45.53 -0.02 -15.12
N PRO A 8 -44.40 -0.74 -14.99
CA PRO A 8 -43.60 -1.49 -15.96
C PRO A 8 -43.73 -3.01 -15.69
N GLU A 9 -43.40 -3.89 -16.64
CA GLU A 9 -43.33 -5.33 -16.36
C GLU A 9 -41.97 -5.90 -16.80
N ASN A 10 -41.20 -6.30 -15.78
CA ASN A 10 -39.95 -7.02 -15.87
C ASN A 10 -40.16 -8.38 -16.54
N GLN A 11 -39.33 -8.71 -17.53
CA GLN A 11 -38.92 -10.10 -17.76
C GLN A 11 -37.42 -10.15 -18.02
N GLU A 12 -36.69 -10.41 -16.94
CA GLU A 12 -35.49 -11.24 -16.98
C GLU A 12 -35.84 -12.57 -17.67
N THR A 13 -35.14 -12.86 -18.76
CA THR A 13 -34.79 -14.25 -19.07
C THR A 13 -33.31 -14.27 -19.39
N GLU A 14 -32.51 -14.57 -18.36
CA GLU A 14 -31.27 -15.31 -18.55
C GLU A 14 -31.52 -16.48 -19.50
N MET A 15 -30.65 -16.68 -20.50
CA MET A 15 -30.05 -17.98 -20.73
C MET A 15 -29.11 -18.01 -21.94
N LYS A 16 -27.97 -18.68 -21.69
CA LYS A 16 -27.18 -19.51 -22.60
C LYS A 16 -26.00 -18.87 -23.33
N ASN A 17 -24.93 -18.69 -22.55
CA ASN A 17 -23.71 -19.50 -22.73
C ASN A 17 -23.24 -19.71 -24.19
N THR A 18 -22.72 -18.65 -24.82
CA THR A 18 -21.90 -18.79 -26.04
C THR A 18 -20.43 -18.86 -25.66
N LEU A 19 -20.05 -20.02 -25.15
CA LEU A 19 -18.71 -20.60 -25.29
C LEU A 19 -18.36 -20.65 -26.78
N LEU A 20 -17.58 -19.68 -27.28
CA LEU A 20 -16.88 -19.81 -28.55
C LEU A 20 -15.37 -19.70 -28.32
N LYS A 21 -14.76 -20.88 -28.24
CA LYS A 21 -13.32 -21.10 -28.32
C LYS A 21 -12.84 -20.74 -29.73
N ALA A 22 -11.89 -19.82 -29.85
CA ALA A 22 -11.07 -19.66 -31.05
C ALA A 22 -9.62 -19.38 -30.64
N ILE A 23 -8.79 -20.41 -30.72
CA ILE A 23 -7.32 -20.35 -30.62
C ILE A 23 -6.79 -20.45 -32.06
N PRO A 24 -5.83 -19.60 -32.45
CA PRO A 24 -4.77 -20.08 -33.32
C PRO A 24 -3.37 -19.71 -32.81
N ALA A 25 -2.54 -20.76 -32.77
CA ALA A 25 -1.14 -20.81 -33.21
C ALA A 25 -0.07 -19.92 -32.53
N VAL A 26 0.67 -20.59 -31.64
CA VAL A 26 2.13 -20.59 -31.42
C VAL A 26 2.99 -19.70 -32.34
N ALA A 27 3.75 -18.79 -31.74
CA ALA A 27 5.06 -18.37 -32.21
C ALA A 27 6.06 -18.43 -31.04
N LEU A 28 6.90 -19.48 -31.07
CA LEU A 28 8.05 -19.67 -30.18
C LEU A 28 9.19 -18.75 -30.64
N SER A 29 9.51 -17.73 -29.83
CA SER A 29 10.79 -17.01 -29.92
C SER A 29 11.45 -17.08 -28.56
N GLY A 30 12.52 -17.87 -28.48
CA GLY A 30 13.30 -18.08 -27.28
C GLY A 30 14.22 -16.91 -26.95
N MET A 31 14.43 -16.70 -25.65
CA MET A 31 15.65 -16.07 -25.14
C MET A 31 15.97 -16.71 -23.79
N LEU A 32 16.98 -17.57 -23.78
CA LEU A 32 17.62 -18.11 -22.59
C LEU A 32 18.77 -17.18 -22.22
N MET A 33 18.68 -16.52 -21.07
CA MET A 33 19.84 -16.01 -20.34
C MET A 33 19.75 -16.52 -18.91
N ALA A 34 20.54 -17.55 -18.62
CA ALA A 34 20.70 -18.13 -17.30
C ALA A 34 21.76 -17.34 -16.51
N THR A 35 21.35 -16.90 -15.32
CA THR A 35 22.08 -16.89 -14.04
C THR A 35 23.50 -16.33 -13.99
N THR A 36 23.73 -15.29 -13.19
CA THR A 36 24.26 -15.41 -11.81
C THR A 36 24.41 -14.01 -11.19
N GLY A 37 23.82 -13.81 -10.02
CA GLY A 37 23.85 -12.53 -9.32
C GLY A 37 23.29 -12.62 -7.91
N TRP A 38 23.90 -13.46 -7.07
CA TRP A 38 24.01 -13.33 -5.62
C TRP A 38 22.76 -12.91 -4.82
N ALA A 39 22.19 -13.90 -4.14
CA ALA A 39 21.46 -13.70 -2.91
C ALA A 39 22.24 -12.81 -1.92
N MET A 40 21.59 -11.78 -1.37
CA MET A 40 21.60 -11.40 0.06
C MET A 40 20.93 -10.05 0.21
N GLY A 41 19.64 -10.08 0.50
CA GLY A 41 18.85 -8.90 0.79
C GLY A 41 17.43 -9.26 1.20
N HIS A 42 17.23 -10.25 2.06
CA HIS A 42 15.98 -10.31 2.83
C HIS A 42 15.97 -9.11 3.78
N GLY A 43 15.63 -7.94 3.24
CA GLY A 43 15.13 -6.82 4.02
C GLY A 43 13.98 -7.37 4.83
N LYS A 44 14.16 -7.41 6.15
CA LYS A 44 13.13 -7.83 7.10
C LYS A 44 12.00 -6.80 6.95
N GLY A 45 11.07 -7.07 6.05
CA GLY A 45 9.87 -6.28 5.86
C GLY A 45 9.27 -6.05 7.24
N HIS A 46 9.13 -4.78 7.61
CA HIS A 46 8.43 -4.43 8.83
C HIS A 46 7.00 -4.91 8.65
N ASP A 47 6.72 -6.08 9.23
CA ASP A 47 5.44 -6.76 9.20
C ASP A 47 4.34 -5.79 9.68
N SER A 48 3.57 -5.26 8.74
CA SER A 48 2.56 -4.23 8.98
C SER A 48 1.48 -4.74 9.92
N GLU A 49 1.16 -6.04 9.84
CA GLU A 49 0.25 -6.72 10.76
C GLU A 49 0.79 -6.68 12.19
N LYS A 50 2.07 -6.99 12.39
CA LYS A 50 2.69 -6.88 13.73
C LYS A 50 2.70 -5.45 14.27
N MET A 51 2.78 -4.45 13.40
CA MET A 51 2.68 -3.05 13.82
C MET A 51 1.25 -2.69 14.26
N ILE A 52 0.24 -3.14 13.51
CA ILE A 52 -1.18 -2.94 13.83
C ILE A 52 -1.53 -3.67 15.13
N GLU A 53 -1.13 -4.93 15.29
CA GLU A 53 -1.35 -5.72 16.51
C GLU A 53 -0.76 -5.03 17.74
N ARG A 54 0.50 -4.59 17.66
CA ARG A 54 1.16 -3.84 18.74
C ARG A 54 0.47 -2.51 19.05
N MET A 55 -0.08 -1.83 18.05
CA MET A 55 -0.84 -0.60 18.27
C MET A 55 -2.16 -0.93 18.97
N ALA A 56 -2.85 -1.96 18.52
CA ALA A 56 -4.11 -2.41 19.09
C ALA A 56 -3.97 -2.80 20.56
N ASP A 57 -2.91 -3.52 20.91
CA ASP A 57 -2.60 -3.89 22.30
C ASP A 57 -2.28 -2.67 23.15
N LYS A 58 -1.48 -1.74 22.64
CA LYS A 58 -1.12 -0.53 23.37
C LYS A 58 -2.31 0.39 23.59
N LEU A 59 -3.24 0.47 22.66
CA LEU A 59 -4.46 1.27 22.79
C LEU A 59 -5.59 0.50 23.48
N GLU A 60 -5.36 -0.76 23.84
CA GLU A 60 -6.38 -1.64 24.46
C GLU A 60 -7.67 -1.64 23.61
N LEU A 61 -7.50 -1.82 22.30
CA LEU A 61 -8.64 -1.87 21.38
C LEU A 61 -9.52 -3.08 21.68
N THR A 62 -10.83 -2.85 21.71
CA THR A 62 -11.84 -3.90 21.72
C THR A 62 -11.78 -4.73 20.44
N ASP A 63 -12.32 -5.95 20.46
CA ASP A 63 -12.34 -6.84 19.29
C ASP A 63 -13.04 -6.20 18.08
N SER A 64 -14.09 -5.44 18.35
CA SER A 64 -14.81 -4.68 17.31
C SER A 64 -13.95 -3.57 16.71
N GLN A 65 -13.20 -2.83 17.53
CA GLN A 65 -12.27 -1.81 17.03
C GLN A 65 -11.10 -2.46 16.27
N ARG A 66 -10.57 -3.59 16.73
CA ARG A 66 -9.49 -4.33 16.03
C ARG A 66 -9.90 -4.72 14.63
N THR A 67 -11.08 -5.31 14.48
CA THR A 67 -11.64 -5.70 13.18
C THR A 67 -11.78 -4.50 12.25
N GLN A 68 -12.26 -3.37 12.76
CA GLN A 68 -12.41 -2.14 11.96
C GLN A 68 -11.05 -1.55 11.56
N VAL A 69 -10.07 -1.56 12.46
CA VAL A 69 -8.71 -1.09 12.18
C VAL A 69 -8.05 -1.98 11.13
N GLU A 70 -8.18 -3.30 11.21
CA GLU A 70 -7.66 -4.23 10.21
C GLU A 70 -8.28 -3.97 8.83
N ALA A 71 -9.58 -3.72 8.77
CA ALA A 71 -10.27 -3.38 7.53
C ALA A 71 -9.71 -2.10 6.89
N VAL A 72 -9.44 -1.05 7.69
CA VAL A 72 -8.82 0.20 7.21
C VAL A 72 -7.49 -0.05 6.51
N PHE A 73 -6.65 -0.96 7.05
CA PHE A 73 -5.35 -1.26 6.44
C PHE A 73 -5.41 -2.32 5.34
N ALA A 74 -6.47 -3.13 5.27
CA ALA A 74 -6.64 -4.16 4.26
C ALA A 74 -6.97 -3.56 2.88
N GLU A 75 -7.69 -2.43 2.85
CA GLU A 75 -8.14 -1.77 1.61
C GLU A 75 -6.98 -1.47 0.64
N ASP A 76 -5.87 -0.93 1.16
CA ASP A 76 -4.74 -0.49 0.34
C ASP A 76 -3.56 -1.48 0.35
N ARG A 77 -3.67 -2.62 1.03
CA ARG A 77 -2.52 -3.50 1.32
C ARG A 77 -1.75 -3.92 0.06
N ALA A 78 -2.46 -4.33 -0.98
CA ALA A 78 -1.83 -4.77 -2.22
C ALA A 78 -1.07 -3.63 -2.91
N GLN A 79 -1.64 -2.43 -2.92
CA GLN A 79 -1.00 -1.24 -3.49
C GLN A 79 0.23 -0.84 -2.69
N MET A 80 0.14 -0.87 -1.35
CA MET A 80 1.27 -0.56 -0.48
C MET A 80 2.44 -1.53 -0.67
N GLU A 81 2.18 -2.83 -0.84
CA GLU A 81 3.25 -3.80 -1.11
C GLU A 81 3.87 -3.59 -2.50
N ALA A 82 3.06 -3.31 -3.52
CA ALA A 82 3.56 -2.96 -4.84
C ALA A 82 4.42 -1.69 -4.82
N ASP A 83 3.99 -0.66 -4.10
CA ASP A 83 4.71 0.61 -3.95
C ASP A 83 6.05 0.42 -3.22
N ARG A 84 6.09 -0.44 -2.19
CA ARG A 84 7.34 -0.77 -1.49
C ARG A 84 8.36 -1.41 -2.42
N VAL A 85 7.96 -2.44 -3.14
CA VAL A 85 8.82 -3.12 -4.12
C VAL A 85 9.30 -2.10 -5.16
N ARG A 86 8.38 -1.27 -5.68
CA ARG A 86 8.74 -0.29 -6.71
C ARG A 86 9.70 0.79 -6.21
N ILE A 87 9.54 1.26 -4.98
CA ILE A 87 10.50 2.21 -4.36
C ILE A 87 11.89 1.58 -4.23
N GLU A 88 11.98 0.31 -3.85
CA GLU A 88 13.26 -0.41 -3.74
C GLU A 88 13.94 -0.50 -5.11
N GLU A 89 13.21 -0.93 -6.14
CA GLU A 89 13.71 -0.97 -7.53
C GLU A 89 14.17 0.41 -8.03
N ILE A 90 13.39 1.46 -7.79
CA ILE A 90 13.75 2.83 -8.20
C ILE A 90 15.04 3.28 -7.51
N ARG A 91 15.18 3.00 -6.20
CA ARG A 91 16.38 3.37 -5.44
C ARG A 91 17.62 2.64 -5.95
N GLU A 92 17.49 1.36 -6.28
CA GLU A 92 18.56 0.57 -6.90
C GLU A 92 18.94 1.15 -8.26
N ALA A 93 17.96 1.37 -9.15
CA ALA A 93 18.20 1.93 -10.47
C ALA A 93 18.84 3.33 -10.42
N LEU A 94 18.41 4.20 -9.50
CA LEU A 94 19.03 5.51 -9.28
C LEU A 94 20.46 5.39 -8.74
N SER A 95 20.76 4.40 -7.91
CA SER A 95 22.12 4.17 -7.41
C SER A 95 23.10 3.74 -8.51
N GLU A 96 22.62 3.00 -9.52
CA GLU A 96 23.38 2.58 -10.69
C GLU A 96 23.72 3.74 -11.64
N GLN A 97 22.94 4.83 -11.64
CA GLN A 97 23.20 6.02 -12.44
C GLN A 97 24.51 6.75 -12.03
N ARG A 98 25.15 6.38 -10.92
CA ARG A 98 26.40 6.99 -10.43
C ARG A 98 27.55 6.91 -11.43
N SER A 99 27.68 5.79 -12.13
CA SER A 99 28.79 5.55 -13.07
C SER A 99 28.41 5.86 -14.53
N ASN A 100 27.14 5.72 -14.89
CA ASN A 100 26.63 5.93 -16.25
C ASN A 100 25.34 6.76 -16.22
N PHE A 101 25.47 8.05 -15.88
CA PHE A 101 24.32 8.92 -15.70
C PHE A 101 23.55 9.16 -17.00
N ASN A 102 22.27 8.78 -17.01
CA ASN A 102 21.33 9.17 -18.04
C ASN A 102 20.29 10.14 -17.46
N ALA A 103 20.34 11.40 -17.88
CA ALA A 103 19.48 12.45 -17.33
C ALA A 103 17.97 12.15 -17.47
N GLY A 104 17.54 11.63 -18.63
CA GLY A 104 16.13 11.32 -18.86
C GLY A 104 15.63 10.17 -17.98
N THR A 105 16.46 9.14 -17.80
CA THR A 105 16.15 8.00 -16.92
C THR A 105 16.11 8.43 -15.45
N ALA A 106 17.12 9.19 -15.01
CA ALA A 106 17.18 9.69 -13.65
C ALA A 106 16.01 10.62 -13.31
N GLN A 107 15.60 11.48 -14.25
CA GLN A 107 14.43 12.35 -14.10
C GLN A 107 13.15 11.51 -13.97
N ALA A 108 12.90 10.59 -14.91
CA ALA A 108 11.70 9.75 -14.90
C ALA A 108 11.56 8.91 -13.62
N LEU A 109 12.65 8.29 -13.15
CA LEU A 109 12.68 7.53 -11.90
C LEU A 109 12.42 8.43 -10.68
N SER A 110 12.93 9.65 -10.69
CA SER A 110 12.72 10.61 -9.60
C SER A 110 11.27 11.10 -9.56
N ASP A 111 10.67 11.35 -10.72
CA ASP A 111 9.28 11.77 -10.84
C ASP A 111 8.34 10.67 -10.34
N GLU A 112 8.58 9.41 -10.76
CA GLU A 112 7.82 8.25 -10.28
C GLU A 112 7.95 8.06 -8.77
N LEU A 113 9.16 8.19 -8.21
CA LEU A 113 9.36 8.14 -6.76
C LEU A 113 8.57 9.24 -6.04
N GLY A 114 8.50 10.44 -6.63
CA GLY A 114 7.72 11.56 -6.12
C GLY A 114 6.23 11.25 -6.07
N GLU A 115 5.68 10.67 -7.15
CA GLU A 115 4.28 10.26 -7.23
C GLU A 115 3.93 9.19 -6.18
N ILE A 116 4.75 8.14 -6.07
CA ILE A 116 4.56 7.08 -5.06
C ILE A 116 4.64 7.67 -3.65
N THR A 117 5.60 8.56 -3.40
CA THR A 117 5.75 9.23 -2.09
C THR A 117 4.53 10.07 -1.74
N ALA A 118 3.97 10.81 -2.70
CA ALA A 118 2.77 11.60 -2.50
C ALA A 118 1.58 10.70 -2.15
N ARG A 119 1.36 9.62 -2.92
CA ARG A 119 0.30 8.63 -2.67
C ARG A 119 0.43 7.99 -1.29
N THR A 120 1.60 7.43 -0.96
CA THR A 120 1.83 6.77 0.33
C THR A 120 1.64 7.76 1.50
N THR A 121 2.01 9.03 1.34
CA THR A 121 1.81 10.05 2.39
C THR A 121 0.34 10.33 2.64
N TYR A 122 -0.45 10.41 1.56
CA TYR A 122 -1.90 10.56 1.65
C TYR A 122 -2.55 9.35 2.35
N GLU A 123 -2.25 8.13 1.90
CA GLU A 123 -2.77 6.88 2.49
C GLU A 123 -2.43 6.77 3.98
N MET A 124 -1.19 7.05 4.36
CA MET A 124 -0.78 7.06 5.76
C MET A 124 -1.59 8.05 6.60
N THR A 125 -1.87 9.23 6.05
CA THR A 125 -2.64 10.27 6.73
C THR A 125 -4.12 9.89 6.83
N SER A 126 -4.69 9.38 5.75
CA SER A 126 -6.06 8.87 5.69
C SER A 126 -6.28 7.75 6.71
N ASN A 127 -5.43 6.72 6.69
CA ASN A 127 -5.55 5.57 7.59
C ASN A 127 -5.40 5.97 9.06
N ARG A 128 -4.48 6.91 9.36
CA ARG A 128 -4.37 7.47 10.72
C ARG A 128 -5.63 8.21 11.16
N ALA A 129 -6.24 8.99 10.27
CA ALA A 129 -7.47 9.71 10.57
C ALA A 129 -8.64 8.74 10.79
N ALA A 130 -8.77 7.72 9.94
CA ALA A 130 -9.78 6.68 10.08
C ALA A 130 -9.64 5.93 11.42
N VAL A 131 -8.42 5.48 11.76
CA VAL A 131 -8.14 4.84 13.06
C VAL A 131 -8.51 5.77 14.22
N TYR A 132 -8.15 7.06 14.15
CA TYR A 132 -8.43 8.03 15.22
C TYR A 132 -9.94 8.21 15.51
N GLN A 133 -10.78 8.10 14.49
CA GLN A 133 -12.24 8.18 14.61
C GLN A 133 -12.84 6.95 15.31
N LEU A 134 -12.17 5.79 15.24
CA LEU A 134 -12.59 4.55 15.90
C LEU A 134 -12.26 4.51 17.40
N LEU A 135 -11.40 5.41 17.88
CA LEU A 135 -10.92 5.43 19.26
C LEU A 135 -11.91 6.14 20.20
N THR A 136 -11.87 5.80 21.49
CA THR A 136 -12.48 6.62 22.56
C THR A 136 -11.61 7.84 22.88
N ASP A 137 -12.13 8.78 23.67
CA ASP A 137 -11.36 9.96 24.12
C ASP A 137 -10.11 9.57 24.92
N GLU A 138 -10.22 8.58 25.80
CA GLU A 138 -9.11 8.06 26.60
C GLU A 138 -8.04 7.41 25.71
N GLN A 139 -8.46 6.64 24.70
CA GLN A 139 -7.55 6.01 23.74
C GLN A 139 -6.86 7.05 22.85
N ARG A 140 -7.55 8.12 22.44
CA ARG A 140 -6.95 9.25 21.72
C ARG A 140 -5.88 9.96 22.55
N ALA A 141 -6.16 10.20 23.83
CA ALA A 141 -5.19 10.79 24.75
C ALA A 141 -3.93 9.91 24.89
N LYS A 142 -4.12 8.59 25.06
CA LYS A 142 -3.02 7.61 25.11
C LYS A 142 -2.20 7.59 23.83
N MET A 143 -2.86 7.64 22.66
CA MET A 143 -2.16 7.68 21.38
C MET A 143 -1.31 8.95 21.24
N THR A 144 -1.82 10.10 21.69
CA THR A 144 -1.10 11.39 21.66
C THR A 144 0.14 11.35 22.55
N GLU A 145 0.02 10.82 23.77
CA GLU A 145 1.14 10.63 24.70
C GLU A 145 2.21 9.71 24.10
N MET A 146 1.80 8.59 23.49
CA MET A 146 2.71 7.68 22.80
C MET A 146 3.46 8.37 21.66
N GLN A 147 2.79 9.22 20.88
CA GLN A 147 3.41 9.98 19.80
C GLN A 147 4.45 10.98 20.32
N ALA A 148 4.14 11.69 21.41
CA ALA A 148 5.09 12.60 22.07
C ALA A 148 6.33 11.86 22.58
N LYS A 149 6.16 10.72 23.26
CA LYS A 149 7.30 9.89 23.71
C LYS A 149 8.15 9.40 22.54
N MET A 150 7.51 9.05 21.42
CA MET A 150 8.22 8.63 20.21
C MET A 150 9.00 9.77 19.55
N SER A 151 8.44 10.99 19.51
CA SER A 151 9.12 12.16 18.95
C SER A 151 10.33 12.56 19.80
N GLU A 152 10.20 12.56 21.13
CA GLU A 152 11.31 12.82 22.06
C GLU A 152 12.46 11.81 21.89
N ARG A 153 12.13 10.52 21.79
CA ARG A 153 13.14 9.46 21.55
C ARG A 153 13.86 9.66 20.23
N LYS A 154 13.13 10.02 19.16
CA LYS A 154 13.73 10.33 17.85
C LYS A 154 14.65 11.55 17.92
N ALA A 155 14.26 12.59 18.65
CA ALA A 155 15.08 13.78 18.85
C ALA A 155 16.39 13.44 19.60
N LYS A 156 16.31 12.66 20.69
CA LYS A 156 17.48 12.21 21.45
C LYS A 156 18.39 11.26 20.66
N GLY A 157 17.81 10.41 19.81
CA GLY A 157 18.56 9.47 18.97
C GLY A 157 19.35 10.14 17.84
N LYS A 158 18.86 11.25 17.28
CA LYS A 158 19.60 12.03 16.27
C LYS A 158 20.89 12.64 16.81
N GLY A 159 20.95 12.97 18.11
CA GLY A 159 22.16 13.50 18.75
C GLY A 159 23.31 12.50 18.88
N ARG A 160 23.05 11.19 18.77
CA ARG A 160 24.07 10.13 18.96
C ARG A 160 24.66 9.57 17.67
N ARG A 161 24.18 10.00 16.49
CA ARG A 161 24.56 9.43 15.18
C ARG A 161 25.45 10.36 14.36
N GLY A 162 25.94 11.44 14.99
CA GLY A 162 26.79 12.47 14.40
C GLY A 162 28.05 12.79 15.22
N GLU A 163 28.47 11.90 16.12
CA GLU A 163 29.80 11.89 16.76
C GLU A 163 30.60 10.69 16.22
#